data_AF-A0A3D1PKH4-F1
#
_entry.id   AF-A0A3D1PKH4-F1
#
_cell.length_a   1.000
_cell.length_b   1.000
_cell.length_c   1.000
_cell.angle_alpha   90.00
_cell.angle_beta   90.00
_cell.angle_gamma   90.00
#
_symmetry.space_group_name_H-M   'P 1'
#
loop_
_entity.id
_entity.type
_entity.pdbx_description
1 polymer ?
#
loop_
_entity_poly.entity_id
_entity_poly.type
_entity_poly.pdbx_seq_one_letter_code
_entity_poly.pdbx_strand_id
1 'polypeptide(L)'
;MEKKIYKEPNKSETETTINVLYSEQIINIYTNKVSLQKQLNKILGQPTNEYKIKRSIVGSCWEIPFKEKSKISQMILKANIYEL
;
A
#
# COMPACT_ATOMS: atom_id res chain seq x y z
N MET A 1 -19.77 -9.47 -0.77
CA MET A 1 -18.65 -8.51 -0.76
C MET A 1 -18.55 -7.90 -2.14
N GLU A 2 -18.64 -6.57 -2.27
CA GLU A 2 -18.44 -5.91 -3.56
C GLU A 2 -17.03 -6.20 -4.08
N LYS A 3 -16.94 -6.55 -5.36
CA LYS A 3 -15.67 -6.90 -6.01
C LYS A 3 -14.88 -5.61 -6.25
N LYS A 4 -13.75 -5.44 -5.55
CA LYS A 4 -12.83 -4.31 -5.80
C LYS A 4 -12.37 -4.32 -7.26
N ILE A 5 -12.49 -3.17 -7.94
CA ILE A 5 -12.04 -2.96 -9.32
C ILE A 5 -10.78 -2.09 -9.25
N TYR A 6 -9.65 -2.62 -9.69
CA TYR A 6 -8.38 -1.87 -9.76
C TYR A 6 -8.14 -1.39 -11.19
N LYS A 7 -7.58 -0.19 -11.34
CA LYS A 7 -7.11 0.35 -12.61
C LYS A 7 -5.59 0.21 -12.66
N GLU A 8 -5.08 -0.45 -13.69
CA GLU A 8 -3.64 -0.51 -13.92
C GLU A 8 -3.11 0.89 -14.31
N PRO A 9 -2.04 1.39 -13.67
CA PRO A 9 -1.39 2.62 -14.07
C PRO A 9 -0.61 2.43 -15.38
N ASN A 10 -0.26 3.54 -16.05
CA ASN A 10 0.76 3.49 -17.08
C ASN A 10 2.09 3.04 -16.45
N LYS A 11 2.87 2.23 -17.14
CA LYS A 11 4.15 1.71 -16.60
C LYS A 11 5.10 2.84 -16.18
N SER A 12 5.14 3.93 -16.96
CA SER A 12 5.95 5.12 -16.67
C SER A 12 5.43 5.97 -15.50
N GLU A 13 4.20 5.76 -15.08
CA GLU A 13 3.54 6.47 -13.97
C GLU A 13 3.41 5.58 -12.72
N THR A 14 3.97 4.36 -12.76
CA THR A 14 3.92 3.45 -11.61
C THR A 14 4.80 4.00 -10.51
N GLU A 15 4.23 4.20 -9.33
CA GLU A 15 4.93 4.77 -8.19
C GLU A 15 4.55 4.04 -6.90
N THR A 16 5.53 3.99 -6.00
CA THR A 16 5.36 3.53 -4.63
C THR A 16 6.19 4.46 -3.74
N THR A 17 5.55 5.02 -2.72
CA THR A 17 6.16 5.98 -1.81
C THR A 17 6.06 5.43 -0.39
N ILE A 18 7.19 5.41 0.31
CA ILE A 18 7.29 4.97 1.70
C ILE A 18 7.81 6.15 2.51
N ASN A 19 6.97 6.70 3.39
CA ASN A 19 7.32 7.79 4.28
C ASN A 19 7.45 7.25 5.70
N VAL A 20 8.54 7.59 6.38
CA VAL A 20 8.74 7.29 7.81
C VAL A 20 8.56 8.58 8.59
N LEU A 21 7.40 8.71 9.24
CA LEU A 21 6.99 9.90 9.96
C LEU A 21 7.32 9.71 11.44
N TYR A 22 8.48 10.21 11.85
CA TYR A 22 9.02 9.97 13.20
C TYR A 22 8.23 10.66 14.32
N SER A 23 7.75 11.88 14.07
CA SER A 23 6.97 12.65 15.05
C SER A 23 5.62 11.97 15.32
N GLU A 24 4.99 11.47 14.27
CA GLU A 24 3.72 10.75 14.29
C GLU A 24 3.88 9.26 14.65
N GLN A 25 5.12 8.76 14.65
CA GLN A 25 5.49 7.36 14.87
C GLN A 25 4.75 6.38 13.94
N ILE A 26 4.65 6.74 12.65
CA ILE A 26 3.92 5.97 11.63
C ILE A 26 4.79 5.80 10.38
N ILE A 27 4.71 4.62 9.76
CA ILE A 27 5.15 4.39 8.39
C ILE A 27 3.93 4.52 7.48
N ASN A 28 3.98 5.44 6.53
CA ASN A 28 2.92 5.62 5.53
C ASN A 28 3.39 5.08 4.18
N ILE A 29 2.60 4.21 3.56
CA ILE A 29 2.90 3.60 2.26
C ILE A 29 1.78 3.87 1.30
N TYR A 30 2.13 4.53 0.21
CA TYR A 30 1.30 4.68 -0.96
C TYR A 30 1.82 3.81 -2.10
N THR A 31 0.92 3.19 -2.86
CA THR A 31 1.27 2.58 -4.15
C THR A 31 0.10 2.59 -5.12
N ASN A 32 0.39 2.86 -6.39
CA ASN A 32 -0.56 2.67 -7.49
C ASN A 32 -0.34 1.34 -8.25
N LYS A 33 0.72 0.58 -7.93
CA LYS A 33 1.00 -0.73 -8.52
C LYS A 33 -0.01 -1.77 -8.03
N VAL A 34 -0.90 -2.23 -8.90
CA VAL A 34 -2.03 -3.09 -8.53
C VAL A 34 -1.60 -4.42 -7.88
N SER A 35 -0.51 -5.02 -8.35
CA SER A 35 0.01 -6.27 -7.75
C SER A 35 0.44 -6.04 -6.30
N LEU A 36 1.14 -4.94 -6.03
CA LEU A 36 1.60 -4.58 -4.69
C LEU A 36 0.42 -4.18 -3.79
N GLN A 37 -0.57 -3.44 -4.31
CA GLN A 37 -1.80 -3.13 -3.58
C GLN A 37 -2.49 -4.40 -3.06
N LYS A 38 -2.62 -5.44 -3.90
CA LYS A 38 -3.22 -6.72 -3.51
C LYS A 38 -2.38 -7.46 -2.47
N GLN A 39 -1.06 -7.44 -2.62
CA GLN A 39 -0.13 -8.09 -1.70
C GLN A 39 -0.12 -7.42 -0.33
N LEU A 40 -0.04 -6.09 -0.28
CA LEU A 40 -0.17 -5.31 0.95
C LEU A 40 -1.53 -5.54 1.61
N ASN A 41 -2.63 -5.57 0.83
CA ASN A 41 -3.95 -5.87 1.39
C ASN A 41 -4.04 -7.27 2.03
N LYS A 42 -3.30 -8.25 1.50
CA LYS A 42 -3.22 -9.61 2.07
C LYS A 42 -2.39 -9.67 3.35
N ILE A 43 -1.31 -8.89 3.44
CA ILE A 43 -0.36 -8.92 4.56
C ILE A 43 -0.81 -7.99 5.69
N LEU A 44 -1.19 -6.76 5.36
CA LEU A 44 -1.49 -5.68 6.30
C LEU A 44 -2.97 -5.52 6.60
N GLY A 45 -3.84 -6.09 5.75
CA GLY A 45 -5.28 -5.89 5.80
C GLY A 45 -5.73 -4.68 4.96
N GLN A 46 -6.94 -4.21 5.22
CA GLN A 46 -7.54 -3.13 4.44
C GLN A 46 -6.67 -1.85 4.50
N PRO A 47 -6.53 -1.12 3.38
CA PRO A 47 -5.83 0.16 3.36
C PRO A 47 -6.56 1.19 4.23
N THR A 48 -5.79 2.09 4.83
CA THR A 48 -6.31 3.26 5.55
C THR A 48 -7.06 4.19 4.60
N ASN A 49 -6.58 4.30 3.35
CA ASN A 49 -7.23 5.09 2.32
C ASN A 49 -7.13 4.45 0.92
N GLU A 50 -8.16 4.61 0.10
CA GLU A 50 -8.18 4.19 -1.31
C GLU A 50 -8.48 5.40 -2.20
N TYR A 51 -7.62 5.65 -3.17
CA TYR A 51 -7.83 6.67 -4.18
C TYR A 51 -8.63 6.06 -5.33
N LYS A 52 -9.76 6.68 -5.68
CA LYS A 52 -10.70 6.16 -6.68
C LYS A 52 -10.97 7.18 -7.77
N ILE A 53 -11.01 6.70 -9.02
CA ILE A 53 -11.58 7.43 -10.15
C ILE A 53 -12.84 6.67 -10.57
N LYS A 54 -14.00 7.31 -10.41
CA LYS A 54 -15.32 6.64 -10.52
C LYS A 54 -15.38 5.44 -9.56
N ARG A 55 -15.52 4.22 -10.08
CA ARG A 55 -15.57 2.97 -9.31
C ARG A 55 -14.23 2.24 -9.19
N SER A 56 -13.19 2.74 -9.85
CA SER A 56 -11.91 2.04 -9.97
C SER A 56 -10.89 2.61 -9.00
N ILE A 57 -10.27 1.73 -8.22
CA ILE A 57 -9.15 2.05 -7.33
C ILE A 57 -7.91 2.28 -8.18
N VAL A 58 -7.31 3.46 -8.05
CA VAL A 58 -6.10 3.87 -8.77
C VAL A 58 -4.85 3.83 -7.88
N GLY A 59 -5.03 3.87 -6.56
CA GLY A 59 -3.95 3.74 -5.60
C GLY A 59 -4.48 3.47 -4.21
N SER A 60 -3.63 2.95 -3.33
CA SER A 60 -4.00 2.62 -1.95
C SER A 60 -2.92 3.06 -0.98
N CYS A 61 -3.34 3.42 0.22
CA CYS A 61 -2.50 3.94 1.29
C CYS A 61 -2.63 3.09 2.57
N TRP A 62 -1.52 2.77 3.20
CA TRP A 62 -1.47 2.11 4.52
C TRP A 62 -0.67 2.95 5.49
N GLU A 63 -1.26 3.21 6.65
CA GLU A 63 -0.57 3.81 7.78
C GLU A 63 -0.32 2.74 8.83
N ILE A 64 0.95 2.53 9.16
CA ILE A 64 1.40 1.48 10.08
C ILE A 64 2.11 2.15 11.25
N PRO A 65 1.47 2.19 12.44
CA PRO A 65 2.11 2.66 13.66
C PRO A 65 3.37 1.86 14.00
N PHE A 66 4.41 2.52 14.52
CA PHE A 66 5.69 1.87 14.90
C PHE A 66 5.52 0.76 15.95
N LYS A 67 4.46 0.82 16.76
CA LYS A 67 4.10 -0.25 17.71
C LYS A 67 3.80 -1.58 17.02
N GLU A 68 3.34 -1.57 15.76
CA GLU A 68 2.99 -2.77 14.99
C GLU A 68 4.23 -3.39 14.30
N LYS A 69 5.27 -3.67 15.08
CA LYS A 69 6.57 -4.19 14.59
C LYS A 69 6.43 -5.44 13.72
N SER A 70 5.47 -6.31 14.01
CA SER A 70 5.20 -7.52 13.21
C SER A 70 4.72 -7.18 11.80
N LYS A 71 3.80 -6.21 11.65
CA LYS A 71 3.34 -5.74 10.34
C LYS A 71 4.45 -5.06 9.55
N ILE A 72 5.26 -4.23 10.23
CA ILE A 72 6.42 -3.57 9.61
C ILE A 72 7.42 -4.60 9.07
N SER A 73 7.73 -5.63 9.87
CA SER A 73 8.62 -6.73 9.45
C SER A 73 8.03 -7.51 8.27
N GLN A 74 6.75 -7.90 8.34
CA GLN A 74 6.08 -8.62 7.25
C GLN A 74 6.03 -7.82 5.95
N MET A 75 5.81 -6.52 6.04
CA MET A 75 5.81 -5.61 4.92
C MET A 75 7.19 -5.57 4.24
N ILE A 76 8.26 -5.34 5.00
CA ILE A 76 9.63 -5.30 4.47
C ILE A 76 10.05 -6.63 3.86
N LEU A 77 9.77 -7.74 4.55
CA LEU A 77 10.28 -9.06 4.15
C LEU A 77 9.39 -9.78 3.12
N LYS A 78 8.07 -9.60 3.19
CA LYS A 78 7.10 -10.41 2.41
C LYS A 78 6.38 -9.62 1.33
N ALA A 79 6.32 -8.29 1.41
CA ALA A 79 5.60 -7.51 0.40
C ALA A 79 6.45 -7.17 -0.84
N ASN A 80 7.75 -7.48 -0.82
CA ASN A 80 8.72 -7.12 -1.87
C ASN A 80 8.58 -5.66 -2.35
N ILE A 81 8.47 -4.74 -1.39
CA ILE A 81 8.25 -3.30 -1.65
C ILE A 81 9.40 -2.67 -2.47
N TYR A 82 10.56 -3.31 -2.49
CA TYR A 82 11.75 -2.84 -3.18
C TYR A 82 11.96 -3.47 -4.56
N GLU A 83 11.13 -4.46 -4.93
CA GLU A 83 11.27 -5.22 -6.19
C GLU A 83 12.71 -5.68 -6.46
N LEU A 84 13.42 -6.10 -5.40
CA LEU A 84 14.76 -6.70 -5.50
C LEU A 84 14.68 -8.12 -6.06
#